data_AF-A0A1Y2VVH9-F1
#
_entry.id   AF-A0A1Y2VVH9-F1
#
_cell.length_a   1.000
_cell.length_b   1.000
_cell.length_c   1.000
_cell.angle_alpha   90.00
_cell.angle_beta   90.00
_cell.angle_gamma   90.00
#
_symmetry.space_group_name_H-M   'P 1'
#
loop_
_entity.id
_entity.type
_entity.pdbx_description
1 polymer ?
#
loop_
_entity_poly.entity_id
_entity_poly.type
_entity_poly.pdbx_seq_one_letter_code
_entity_poly.pdbx_strand_id
1 'polypeptide(L)'
;MSPQSTEMTTNCDSSSATRPSVDEKKQPSFESAEISATSSHSKSEGEDRHSQRLVSFDDIPEWYQDNPYVRQGYRTVSYSTRECLSSWMYMHNETLNIYSHLVPAAALLICGLTYIFARLQYRSTGDAGVVAGLMLSAVACLGLSSAYHTLMCHSRQVEALWLRFDFVGIIFLILGSYVSGIYVAFWCEPLERKIYWSMIGSLSAISVVIVLAPTFQGPRWRTLRLLTFVCTGLSGVVPFIHGSVMFGFAEMVKQSGLAYYLAEGALFILGAIVYATRFPESISPGRFDIYGSSHQIFHILVVMATVVHLAGVLDALDYNFYNRQCAV
;
A
#
# COMPACT_ATOMS: atom_id res chain seq x y z
N MET A 1 24.90 -41.70 -30.51
CA MET A 1 26.14 -41.82 -31.31
C MET A 1 25.86 -41.21 -32.68
N SER A 2 26.41 -40.03 -32.96
CA SER A 2 26.58 -39.50 -34.33
C SER A 2 27.68 -40.29 -35.06
N PRO A 3 27.73 -40.27 -36.40
CA PRO A 3 28.58 -39.30 -37.14
C PRO A 3 27.90 -38.78 -38.45
N GLN A 4 28.08 -37.52 -38.92
CA GLN A 4 29.15 -36.96 -39.80
C GLN A 4 29.49 -37.82 -41.04
N SER A 5 29.72 -37.37 -42.27
CA SER A 5 29.78 -36.08 -43.02
C SER A 5 30.36 -36.41 -44.42
N THR A 6 29.97 -35.78 -45.54
CA THR A 6 30.89 -35.57 -46.70
C THR A 6 30.39 -34.51 -47.71
N GLU A 7 31.32 -33.67 -48.15
CA GLU A 7 31.25 -32.58 -49.14
C GLU A 7 31.40 -33.07 -50.60
N MET A 8 31.00 -32.26 -51.60
CA MET A 8 31.87 -31.95 -52.75
C MET A 8 31.43 -30.71 -53.59
N THR A 9 32.44 -29.86 -53.80
CA THR A 9 32.73 -28.68 -54.62
C THR A 9 32.24 -28.57 -56.08
N THR A 10 32.11 -27.34 -56.63
CA THR A 10 32.96 -26.75 -57.72
C THR A 10 32.57 -25.30 -58.12
N ASN A 11 33.44 -24.66 -58.91
CA ASN A 11 33.91 -23.25 -58.87
C ASN A 11 33.74 -22.49 -60.23
N CYS A 12 33.96 -21.16 -60.19
CA CYS A 12 34.57 -20.26 -61.21
C CYS A 12 33.80 -19.58 -62.39
N ASP A 13 33.64 -18.25 -62.25
CA ASP A 13 34.24 -17.11 -63.00
C ASP A 13 34.11 -16.83 -64.53
N SER A 14 33.76 -15.54 -64.79
CA SER A 14 34.37 -14.55 -65.71
C SER A 14 33.86 -14.27 -67.17
N SER A 15 33.29 -13.05 -67.32
CA SER A 15 33.53 -11.93 -68.27
C SER A 15 33.75 -12.11 -69.80
N SER A 16 33.03 -11.31 -70.62
CA SER A 16 33.58 -10.61 -71.80
C SER A 16 32.72 -9.40 -72.25
N ALA A 17 33.39 -8.34 -72.73
CA ALA A 17 32.89 -7.02 -73.18
C ALA A 17 32.40 -7.02 -74.65
N THR A 18 31.71 -6.00 -75.20
CA THR A 18 32.31 -4.80 -75.88
C THR A 18 31.22 -3.79 -76.33
N ARG A 19 31.61 -2.49 -76.38
CA ARG A 19 30.93 -1.18 -76.63
C ARG A 19 30.80 -0.82 -78.16
N PRO A 20 30.29 0.35 -78.67
CA PRO A 20 30.61 1.75 -78.21
C PRO A 20 29.66 2.97 -78.47
N SER A 21 29.99 4.07 -77.75
CA SER A 21 30.01 5.55 -78.06
C SER A 21 28.75 6.30 -78.53
N VAL A 22 28.46 7.56 -78.15
CA VAL A 22 29.29 8.81 -78.14
C VAL A 22 28.81 9.85 -77.09
N ASP A 23 29.78 10.67 -76.68
CA ASP A 23 29.92 11.85 -75.79
C ASP A 23 28.84 12.97 -75.83
N GLU A 24 28.64 13.82 -74.80
CA GLU A 24 29.48 14.99 -74.48
C GLU A 24 29.37 15.53 -73.01
N LYS A 25 30.52 15.95 -72.44
CA LYS A 25 30.75 16.69 -71.17
C LYS A 25 30.34 18.19 -71.33
N LYS A 26 30.10 19.06 -70.33
CA LYS A 26 31.00 19.56 -69.25
C LYS A 26 30.33 20.71 -68.42
N GLN A 27 29.96 20.48 -67.14
CA GLN A 27 30.38 21.09 -65.84
C GLN A 27 30.67 22.64 -65.64
N PRO A 28 30.89 23.19 -64.39
CA PRO A 28 29.94 23.88 -63.47
C PRO A 28 30.43 25.29 -62.94
N SER A 29 29.67 25.96 -62.05
CA SER A 29 30.13 27.09 -61.18
C SER A 29 29.03 27.47 -60.18
N PHE A 30 29.19 27.98 -58.96
CA PHE A 30 30.25 28.11 -57.94
C PHE A 30 29.46 28.41 -56.63
N GLU A 31 30.01 28.00 -55.50
CA GLU A 31 29.41 28.08 -54.16
C GLU A 31 29.66 29.45 -53.47
N SER A 32 28.72 29.97 -52.65
CA SER A 32 28.95 30.49 -51.27
C SER A 32 27.86 31.47 -50.74
N ALA A 33 27.21 31.04 -49.66
CA ALA A 33 26.80 31.72 -48.42
C ALA A 33 26.23 33.17 -48.37
N GLU A 34 25.06 33.34 -47.73
CA GLU A 34 24.95 34.06 -46.44
C GLU A 34 23.62 33.79 -45.71
N ILE A 35 23.72 33.69 -44.39
CA ILE A 35 22.67 33.39 -43.40
C ILE A 35 22.18 34.73 -42.81
N SER A 36 20.87 34.95 -42.69
CA SER A 36 20.33 35.77 -41.59
C SER A 36 18.88 35.43 -41.27
N ALA A 37 18.64 35.30 -39.97
CA ALA A 37 17.45 34.78 -39.33
C ALA A 37 16.27 35.76 -39.30
N THR A 38 15.05 35.21 -39.27
CA THR A 38 13.94 35.80 -38.51
C THR A 38 13.15 34.67 -37.85
N SER A 39 12.94 34.83 -36.54
CA SER A 39 12.34 33.87 -35.63
C SER A 39 10.84 34.15 -35.40
N SER A 40 10.24 33.28 -34.58
CA SER A 40 8.93 33.36 -33.91
C SER A 40 7.79 32.63 -34.66
N HIS A 41 7.08 31.65 -34.09
CA HIS A 41 6.85 31.29 -32.70
C HIS A 41 6.87 29.77 -32.49
N SER A 42 7.73 29.31 -31.58
CA SER A 42 7.54 28.08 -30.83
C SER A 42 6.36 28.25 -29.86
N LYS A 43 5.31 27.45 -30.04
CA LYS A 43 4.28 27.22 -29.00
C LYS A 43 4.35 25.76 -28.57
N SER A 44 4.72 25.60 -27.29
CA SER A 44 4.46 24.48 -26.38
C SER A 44 4.82 23.05 -26.80
N GLU A 45 6.11 22.74 -26.99
CA GLU A 45 6.59 21.35 -26.87
C GLU A 45 6.97 20.96 -25.43
N GLY A 46 6.84 21.90 -24.47
CA GLY A 46 7.21 21.71 -23.06
C GLY A 46 6.05 21.37 -22.12
N GLU A 47 4.82 21.73 -22.46
CA GLU A 47 3.64 21.49 -21.59
C GLU A 47 2.87 20.21 -21.97
N ASP A 48 3.02 19.71 -23.20
CA ASP A 48 2.26 18.56 -23.72
C ASP A 48 2.88 17.18 -23.42
N ARG A 49 4.13 17.11 -22.93
CA ARG A 49 4.76 15.82 -22.58
C ARG A 49 4.21 15.20 -21.29
N HIS A 50 3.53 15.99 -20.45
CA HIS A 50 2.95 15.51 -19.19
C HIS A 50 1.48 15.13 -19.29
N SER A 51 0.81 15.37 -20.43
CA SER A 51 -0.47 14.73 -20.77
C SER A 51 -0.30 13.23 -21.14
N GLN A 52 0.70 12.56 -20.57
CA GLN A 52 0.99 11.15 -20.82
C GLN A 52 0.00 10.25 -20.07
N ARG A 53 -0.68 9.40 -20.85
CA ARG A 53 -0.91 7.97 -20.56
C ARG A 53 -1.77 7.63 -19.33
N LEU A 54 -2.77 8.44 -18.99
CA LEU A 54 -3.91 7.88 -18.27
C LEU A 54 -4.80 7.15 -19.26
N VAL A 55 -5.15 5.91 -18.94
CA VAL A 55 -5.94 5.03 -19.80
C VAL A 55 -7.24 4.63 -19.10
N SER A 56 -8.17 4.07 -19.88
CA SER A 56 -9.43 3.57 -19.34
C SER A 56 -9.26 2.20 -18.67
N PHE A 57 -10.26 1.79 -17.90
CA PHE A 57 -10.32 0.47 -17.27
C PHE A 57 -10.18 -0.68 -18.30
N ASP A 58 -10.72 -0.51 -19.51
CA ASP A 58 -10.70 -1.54 -20.54
C ASP A 58 -9.33 -1.66 -21.23
N ASP A 59 -8.48 -0.63 -21.11
CA ASP A 59 -7.16 -0.56 -21.74
C ASP A 59 -6.02 -1.11 -20.85
N ILE A 60 -6.29 -1.33 -19.55
CA ILE A 60 -5.33 -1.95 -18.62
C ILE A 60 -5.43 -3.48 -18.66
N PRO A 61 -4.32 -4.21 -18.39
CA PRO A 61 -4.35 -5.66 -18.38
C PRO A 61 -5.23 -6.22 -17.24
N GLU A 62 -5.81 -7.40 -17.44
CA GLU A 62 -6.75 -8.04 -16.51
C GLU A 62 -6.25 -8.16 -15.06
N TRP A 63 -4.94 -8.36 -14.85
CA TRP A 63 -4.37 -8.45 -13.50
C TRP A 63 -4.43 -7.12 -12.73
N TYR A 64 -4.60 -6.00 -13.42
CA TYR A 64 -4.71 -4.65 -12.86
C TYR A 64 -6.19 -4.19 -12.72
N GLN A 65 -7.13 -4.95 -13.28
CA GLN A 65 -8.57 -4.62 -13.28
C GLN A 65 -9.29 -5.08 -11.98
N ASP A 66 -9.17 -4.33 -10.87
CA ASP A 66 -9.88 -4.69 -9.62
C ASP A 66 -11.33 -4.17 -9.55
N ASN A 67 -11.55 -2.88 -9.84
CA ASN A 67 -12.84 -2.22 -9.63
C ASN A 67 -13.46 -1.69 -10.94
N PRO A 68 -14.43 -2.40 -11.56
CA PRO A 68 -15.07 -1.98 -12.82
C PRO A 68 -15.91 -0.71 -12.73
N TYR A 69 -16.15 -0.17 -11.52
CA TYR A 69 -16.88 1.09 -11.36
C TYR A 69 -15.98 2.32 -11.53
N VAL A 70 -14.66 2.15 -11.37
CA VAL A 70 -13.66 3.17 -11.68
C VAL A 70 -13.29 3.02 -13.15
N ARG A 71 -13.59 4.01 -13.99
CA ARG A 71 -13.55 3.86 -15.45
C ARG A 71 -12.34 4.50 -16.11
N GLN A 72 -11.79 5.55 -15.51
CA GLN A 72 -10.71 6.36 -16.07
C GLN A 72 -9.62 6.63 -15.03
N GLY A 73 -8.53 7.24 -15.49
CA GLY A 73 -7.46 7.72 -14.61
C GLY A 73 -6.44 6.66 -14.22
N TYR A 74 -6.39 5.53 -14.92
CA TYR A 74 -5.41 4.46 -14.67
C TYR A 74 -4.06 4.80 -15.28
N ARG A 75 -2.98 4.53 -14.55
CA ARG A 75 -1.61 4.65 -15.08
C ARG A 75 -1.30 3.46 -16.00
N THR A 76 -0.58 3.69 -17.09
CA THR A 76 -0.09 2.56 -17.91
C THR A 76 0.95 1.71 -17.16
N VAL A 77 1.11 0.45 -17.59
CA VAL A 77 2.17 -0.43 -17.09
C VAL A 77 3.54 0.17 -17.45
N SER A 78 4.35 0.48 -16.44
CA SER A 78 5.59 1.26 -16.59
C SER A 78 6.86 0.41 -16.67
N TYR A 79 6.87 -0.80 -16.09
CA TYR A 79 8.08 -1.62 -15.87
C TYR A 79 9.25 -0.85 -15.21
N SER A 80 8.97 0.27 -14.56
CA SER A 80 9.98 1.20 -14.05
C SER A 80 9.53 1.81 -12.72
N THR A 81 10.26 1.51 -11.64
CA THR A 81 10.03 2.11 -10.32
C THR A 81 10.16 3.63 -10.35
N ARG A 82 11.07 4.17 -11.17
CA ARG A 82 11.23 5.63 -11.32
C ARG A 82 9.99 6.26 -11.93
N GLU A 83 9.38 5.62 -12.93
CA GLU A 83 8.12 6.11 -13.52
C GLU A 83 6.96 6.01 -12.52
N CYS A 84 6.87 4.90 -11.76
CA CYS A 84 5.92 4.76 -10.67
C CYS A 84 6.05 5.90 -9.64
N LEU A 85 7.26 6.23 -9.21
CA LEU A 85 7.52 7.34 -8.28
C LEU A 85 7.23 8.71 -8.91
N SER A 86 7.50 8.88 -10.21
CA SER A 86 7.15 10.12 -10.91
C SER A 86 5.64 10.39 -10.93
N SER A 87 4.81 9.35 -10.75
CA SER A 87 3.35 9.50 -10.68
C SER A 87 2.84 10.28 -9.48
N TRP A 88 3.67 10.47 -8.46
CA TRP A 88 3.35 11.35 -7.33
C TRP A 88 3.15 12.81 -7.74
N MET A 89 3.69 13.20 -8.90
CA MET A 89 3.66 14.59 -9.39
C MET A 89 2.44 14.91 -10.26
N TYR A 90 1.53 13.96 -10.50
CA TYR A 90 0.30 14.19 -11.28
C TYR A 90 -0.90 13.43 -10.69
N MET A 91 -2.10 13.84 -11.08
CA MET A 91 -3.35 13.24 -10.59
C MET A 91 -3.73 11.99 -11.37
N HIS A 92 -4.10 10.92 -10.66
CA HIS A 92 -4.58 9.65 -11.20
C HIS A 92 -5.48 8.96 -10.15
N ASN A 93 -6.11 7.85 -10.51
CA ASN A 93 -7.09 7.16 -9.65
C ASN A 93 -6.51 6.69 -8.30
N GLU A 94 -5.22 6.34 -8.29
CA GLU A 94 -4.49 5.93 -7.08
C GLU A 94 -3.90 7.07 -6.24
N THR A 95 -3.99 8.33 -6.67
CA THR A 95 -3.29 9.45 -5.99
C THR A 95 -3.73 9.57 -4.53
N LEU A 96 -5.03 9.57 -4.27
CA LEU A 96 -5.51 9.65 -2.89
C LEU A 96 -5.27 8.37 -2.10
N ASN A 97 -5.22 7.19 -2.73
CA ASN A 97 -4.86 5.95 -2.04
C ASN A 97 -3.41 6.01 -1.54
N ILE A 98 -2.49 6.56 -2.33
CA ILE A 98 -1.09 6.80 -1.94
C ILE A 98 -1.01 7.80 -0.79
N TYR A 99 -1.56 9.01 -0.96
CA TYR A 99 -1.36 10.10 0.00
C TYR A 99 -2.15 9.94 1.30
N SER A 100 -3.32 9.31 1.26
CA SER A 100 -4.13 9.04 2.47
C SER A 100 -3.41 8.17 3.48
N HIS A 101 -2.47 7.31 3.05
CA HIS A 101 -1.63 6.52 3.95
C HIS A 101 -0.21 7.08 4.09
N LEU A 102 0.38 7.66 3.04
CA LEU A 102 1.74 8.22 3.09
C LEU A 102 1.86 9.38 4.09
N VAL A 103 0.92 10.33 4.04
CA VAL A 103 0.98 11.53 4.88
C VAL A 103 0.83 11.16 6.36
N PRO A 104 -0.16 10.34 6.77
CA PRO A 104 -0.24 9.89 8.16
C PRO A 104 0.93 8.99 8.58
N ALA A 105 1.48 8.16 7.70
CA ALA A 105 2.69 7.38 8.01
C ALA A 105 3.89 8.29 8.34
N ALA A 106 4.13 9.30 7.51
CA ALA A 106 5.21 10.28 7.74
C ALA A 106 4.96 11.10 9.01
N ALA A 107 3.72 11.54 9.23
CA ALA A 107 3.32 12.27 10.43
C ALA A 107 3.50 11.42 11.69
N LEU A 108 3.05 10.16 11.70
CA LEU A 108 3.23 9.23 12.82
C LEU A 108 4.71 8.92 13.07
N LEU A 109 5.53 8.82 12.02
CA LEU A 109 6.97 8.63 12.19
C LEU A 109 7.61 9.86 12.86
N ILE A 110 7.36 11.06 12.35
CA ILE A 110 7.99 12.29 12.86
C ILE A 110 7.41 12.68 14.24
N CYS A 111 6.09 12.78 14.35
CA CYS A 111 5.40 13.14 15.58
C CYS A 111 5.50 12.03 16.63
N GLY A 112 5.47 10.76 16.23
CA GLY A 112 5.62 9.63 17.13
C GLY A 112 7.02 9.56 17.73
N LEU A 113 8.08 9.73 16.93
CA LEU A 113 9.44 9.79 17.45
C LEU A 113 9.62 10.94 18.43
N THR A 114 9.15 12.15 18.08
CA THR A 114 9.22 13.30 18.99
C THR A 114 8.43 13.08 20.29
N TYR A 115 7.24 12.46 20.21
CA TYR A 115 6.45 12.07 21.38
C TYR A 115 7.19 11.06 22.27
N ILE A 116 7.78 10.01 21.67
CA ILE A 116 8.55 8.99 22.40
C ILE A 116 9.71 9.65 23.15
N PHE A 117 10.51 10.48 22.48
CA PHE A 117 11.65 11.16 23.10
C PHE A 117 11.22 12.16 24.18
N ALA A 118 10.18 12.96 23.93
CA ALA A 118 9.80 14.04 24.84
C ALA A 118 8.99 13.55 26.06
N ARG A 119 8.13 12.53 25.89
CA ARG A 119 7.10 12.16 26.87
C ARG A 119 7.28 10.76 27.44
N LEU A 120 7.75 9.80 26.66
CA LEU A 120 7.88 8.41 27.12
C LEU A 120 9.20 8.12 27.84
N GLN A 121 10.19 9.01 27.74
CA GLN A 121 11.44 8.90 28.52
C GLN A 121 11.22 8.88 30.05
N TYR A 122 10.09 9.38 30.53
CA TYR A 122 9.72 9.39 31.96
C TYR A 122 8.81 8.22 32.37
N ARG A 123 8.43 7.35 31.42
CA ARG A 123 7.57 6.20 31.65
C ARG A 123 8.38 4.92 31.85
N SER A 124 7.71 3.84 32.26
CA SER A 124 8.34 2.53 32.35
C SER A 124 8.82 2.07 30.96
N THR A 125 9.84 1.21 30.92
CA THR A 125 10.33 0.63 29.66
C THR A 125 9.23 -0.19 28.95
N GLY A 126 8.31 -0.78 29.71
CA GLY A 126 7.15 -1.50 29.17
C GLY A 126 6.19 -0.56 28.44
N ASP A 127 5.78 0.52 29.11
CA ASP A 127 4.89 1.56 28.58
C ASP A 127 5.44 2.15 27.28
N ALA A 128 6.72 2.55 27.33
CA ALA A 128 7.41 3.13 26.18
C ALA A 128 7.49 2.11 25.03
N GLY A 129 7.79 0.85 25.35
CA GLY A 129 7.89 -0.23 24.38
C GLY A 129 6.56 -0.52 23.66
N VAL A 130 5.43 -0.54 24.38
CA VAL A 130 4.14 -0.83 23.76
C VAL A 130 3.64 0.30 22.86
N VAL A 131 3.84 1.57 23.26
CA VAL A 131 3.48 2.71 22.42
C VAL A 131 4.39 2.78 21.19
N ALA A 132 5.71 2.60 21.37
CA ALA A 132 6.63 2.58 20.23
C ALA A 132 6.32 1.42 19.27
N GLY A 133 5.98 0.24 19.78
CA GLY A 133 5.56 -0.92 18.99
C GLY A 133 4.30 -0.65 18.17
N LEU A 134 3.28 -0.01 18.78
CA LEU A 134 2.06 0.41 18.09
C LEU A 134 2.35 1.46 17.00
N MET A 135 3.21 2.45 17.29
CA MET A 135 3.59 3.45 16.29
C MET A 135 4.35 2.83 15.11
N LEU A 136 5.28 1.92 15.39
CA LEU A 136 6.00 1.20 14.36
C LEU A 136 5.05 0.37 13.49
N SER A 137 4.09 -0.33 14.10
CA SER A 137 3.14 -1.14 13.33
C SER A 137 2.22 -0.30 12.46
N ALA A 138 1.75 0.85 12.96
CA ALA A 138 0.98 1.81 12.19
C ALA A 138 1.76 2.39 11.01
N VAL A 139 2.99 2.89 11.26
CA VAL A 139 3.86 3.43 10.20
C VAL A 139 4.16 2.37 9.15
N ALA A 140 4.45 1.13 9.56
CA ALA A 140 4.69 0.04 8.63
C ALA A 140 3.45 -0.31 7.79
N CYS A 141 2.28 -0.44 8.40
CA CYS A 141 1.04 -0.74 7.67
C CYS A 141 0.72 0.32 6.61
N LEU A 142 0.70 1.59 7.03
CA LEU A 142 0.37 2.71 6.14
C LEU A 142 1.45 2.92 5.06
N GLY A 143 2.72 2.77 5.43
CA GLY A 143 3.84 2.86 4.49
C GLY A 143 3.85 1.75 3.43
N LEU A 144 3.61 0.50 3.83
CA LEU A 144 3.51 -0.64 2.91
C LEU A 144 2.31 -0.49 1.96
N SER A 145 1.19 0.01 2.47
CA SER A 145 0.02 0.31 1.65
C SER A 145 0.27 1.40 0.62
N SER A 146 0.88 2.52 1.03
CA SER A 146 1.27 3.58 0.11
C SER A 146 2.28 3.10 -0.94
N ALA A 147 3.23 2.24 -0.55
CA ALA A 147 4.19 1.63 -1.47
C ALA A 147 3.50 0.71 -2.50
N TYR A 148 2.52 -0.10 -2.08
CA TYR A 148 1.72 -0.91 -2.99
C TYR A 148 1.02 -0.04 -4.04
N HIS A 149 0.22 0.94 -3.61
CA HIS A 149 -0.49 1.83 -4.54
C HIS A 149 0.45 2.64 -5.42
N THR A 150 1.66 2.94 -4.95
CA THR A 150 2.69 3.56 -5.80
C THR A 150 3.17 2.61 -6.89
N LEU A 151 3.47 1.36 -6.55
CA LEU A 151 4.17 0.39 -7.40
C LEU A 151 3.25 -0.56 -8.19
N MET A 152 1.93 -0.51 -7.97
CA MET A 152 0.99 -1.42 -8.62
C MET A 152 0.99 -1.32 -10.16
N CYS A 153 1.32 -0.16 -10.73
CA CYS A 153 1.44 0.02 -12.19
C CYS A 153 2.82 -0.40 -12.74
N HIS A 154 3.67 -1.08 -11.97
CA HIS A 154 5.01 -1.48 -12.42
C HIS A 154 4.96 -2.69 -13.37
N SER A 155 4.67 -3.87 -12.83
CA SER A 155 4.55 -5.12 -13.57
C SER A 155 3.76 -6.10 -12.70
N ARG A 156 3.17 -7.13 -13.32
CA ARG A 156 2.38 -8.15 -12.60
C ARG A 156 3.12 -8.77 -11.41
N GLN A 157 4.42 -9.00 -11.51
CA GLN A 157 5.21 -9.59 -10.43
C GLN A 157 5.42 -8.61 -9.27
N VAL A 158 5.67 -7.34 -9.57
CA VAL A 158 5.88 -6.30 -8.56
C VAL A 158 4.56 -5.97 -7.87
N GLU A 159 3.48 -5.80 -8.63
CA GLU A 159 2.13 -5.62 -8.08
C GLU A 159 1.77 -6.75 -7.10
N ALA A 160 1.91 -8.01 -7.53
CA ALA A 160 1.55 -9.15 -6.71
C ALA A 160 2.43 -9.28 -5.44
N LEU A 161 3.70 -8.87 -5.51
CA LEU A 161 4.60 -8.87 -4.35
C LEU A 161 4.19 -7.78 -3.35
N TRP A 162 3.97 -6.55 -3.81
CA TRP A 162 3.63 -5.45 -2.93
C TRP A 162 2.21 -5.55 -2.37
N LEU A 163 1.28 -6.17 -3.10
CA LEU A 163 -0.05 -6.50 -2.56
C LEU A 163 0.06 -7.43 -1.33
N ARG A 164 1.00 -8.39 -1.37
CA ARG A 164 1.25 -9.27 -0.23
C ARG A 164 1.86 -8.51 0.94
N PHE A 165 2.76 -7.57 0.69
CA PHE A 165 3.30 -6.72 1.75
C PHE A 165 2.24 -5.79 2.35
N ASP A 166 1.32 -5.26 1.55
CA ASP A 166 0.17 -4.48 2.05
C ASP A 166 -0.69 -5.32 3.01
N PHE A 167 -1.00 -6.57 2.64
CA PHE A 167 -1.68 -7.51 3.54
C PHE A 167 -0.91 -7.82 4.82
N VAL A 168 0.42 -7.98 4.75
CA VAL A 168 1.27 -8.16 5.94
C VAL A 168 1.24 -6.92 6.81
N GLY A 169 1.19 -5.72 6.22
CA GLY A 169 1.02 -4.46 6.93
C GLY A 169 -0.22 -4.46 7.82
N ILE A 170 -1.37 -4.88 7.29
CA ILE A 170 -2.63 -5.00 8.06
C ILE A 170 -2.44 -5.93 9.27
N ILE A 171 -1.83 -7.10 9.08
CA ILE A 171 -1.59 -8.06 10.17
C ILE A 171 -0.68 -7.45 11.23
N PHE A 172 0.35 -6.72 10.81
CA PHE A 172 1.30 -6.10 11.74
C PHE A 172 0.62 -5.00 12.56
N LEU A 173 -0.26 -4.19 11.95
CA LEU A 173 -1.08 -3.21 12.68
C LEU A 173 -2.02 -3.88 13.68
N ILE A 174 -2.71 -4.96 13.29
CA ILE A 174 -3.56 -5.74 14.20
C ILE A 174 -2.74 -6.24 15.39
N LEU A 175 -1.56 -6.84 15.13
CA LEU A 175 -0.69 -7.35 16.19
C LEU A 175 -0.25 -6.24 17.15
N GLY A 176 0.20 -5.09 16.65
CA GLY A 176 0.59 -3.96 17.50
C GLY A 176 -0.56 -3.39 18.33
N SER A 177 -1.76 -3.33 17.75
CA SER A 177 -2.99 -2.87 18.41
C SER A 177 -3.39 -3.82 19.54
N TYR A 178 -3.32 -5.13 19.32
CA TYR A 178 -3.56 -6.12 20.37
C TYR A 178 -2.50 -6.10 21.46
N VAL A 179 -1.22 -6.03 21.09
CA VAL A 179 -0.13 -6.03 22.07
C VAL A 179 -0.28 -4.87 23.04
N SER A 180 -0.52 -3.66 22.51
CA SER A 180 -0.73 -2.45 23.31
C SER A 180 -2.05 -2.47 24.07
N GLY A 181 -3.17 -2.86 23.45
CA GLY A 181 -4.47 -2.92 24.12
C GLY A 181 -4.55 -3.96 25.24
N ILE A 182 -4.00 -5.16 25.03
CA ILE A 182 -3.90 -6.20 26.07
C ILE A 182 -3.00 -5.72 27.22
N TYR A 183 -1.90 -5.03 26.90
CA TYR A 183 -1.00 -4.50 27.92
C TYR A 183 -1.71 -3.56 28.89
N VAL A 184 -2.47 -2.59 28.36
CA VAL A 184 -3.18 -1.61 29.20
C VAL A 184 -4.38 -2.21 29.92
N ALA A 185 -5.14 -3.10 29.27
CA ALA A 185 -6.26 -3.79 29.89
C ALA A 185 -5.84 -4.65 31.09
N PHE A 186 -4.77 -5.44 30.91
CA PHE A 186 -4.27 -6.43 31.86
C PHE A 186 -2.94 -5.99 32.49
N TRP A 187 -2.82 -4.70 32.81
CA TRP A 187 -1.58 -4.08 33.29
C TRP A 187 -0.90 -4.85 34.44
N CYS A 188 -1.68 -5.18 35.47
CA CYS A 188 -1.23 -5.89 36.67
C CYS A 188 -1.27 -7.41 36.52
N GLU A 189 -1.74 -7.92 35.38
CA GLU A 189 -2.09 -9.33 35.18
C GLU A 189 -1.15 -9.96 34.12
N PRO A 190 0.08 -10.36 34.52
CA PRO A 190 1.10 -10.85 33.59
C PRO A 190 0.74 -12.19 32.92
N LEU A 191 -0.06 -13.04 33.56
CA LEU A 191 -0.46 -14.33 32.99
C LEU A 191 -1.42 -14.13 31.81
N GLU A 192 -2.42 -13.28 32.00
CA GLU A 192 -3.47 -12.91 31.07
C GLU A 192 -2.85 -12.23 29.84
N ARG A 193 -1.90 -11.31 30.07
CA ARG A 193 -1.11 -10.71 28.98
C ARG A 193 -0.41 -11.78 28.14
N LYS A 194 0.29 -12.72 28.78
CA LYS A 194 1.01 -13.81 28.06
C LYS A 194 0.05 -14.70 27.27
N ILE A 195 -1.09 -15.06 27.85
CA ILE A 195 -2.11 -15.89 27.19
C ILE A 195 -2.61 -15.18 25.92
N TYR A 196 -3.04 -13.93 26.04
CA TYR A 196 -3.64 -13.22 24.91
C TYR A 196 -2.61 -12.76 23.88
N TRP A 197 -1.39 -12.42 24.28
CA TRP A 197 -0.29 -12.19 23.33
C TRP A 197 0.08 -13.45 22.56
N SER A 198 0.08 -14.62 23.20
CA SER A 198 0.33 -15.91 22.53
C SER A 198 -0.81 -16.24 21.55
N MET A 199 -2.05 -15.97 21.94
CA MET A 199 -3.23 -16.11 21.07
C MET A 199 -3.09 -15.25 19.82
N ILE A 200 -2.91 -13.93 19.96
CA ILE A 200 -2.84 -13.04 18.80
C ILE A 200 -1.59 -13.29 17.95
N GLY A 201 -0.46 -13.64 18.57
CA GLY A 201 0.76 -14.02 17.84
C GLY A 201 0.52 -15.24 16.96
N SER A 202 -0.18 -16.25 17.48
CA SER A 202 -0.52 -17.47 16.73
C SER A 202 -1.50 -17.19 15.59
N LEU A 203 -2.58 -16.44 15.84
CA LEU A 203 -3.55 -16.05 14.81
C LEU A 203 -2.91 -15.19 13.72
N SER A 204 -2.02 -14.26 14.09
CA SER A 204 -1.27 -13.43 13.15
C SER A 204 -0.31 -14.25 12.31
N ALA A 205 0.40 -15.23 12.89
CA ALA A 205 1.28 -16.12 12.15
C ALA A 205 0.51 -16.97 11.13
N ILE A 206 -0.65 -17.53 11.52
CA ILE A 206 -1.55 -18.24 10.60
C ILE A 206 -2.00 -17.30 9.47
N SER A 207 -2.36 -16.07 9.81
CA SER A 207 -2.79 -15.06 8.83
C SER A 207 -1.69 -14.75 7.82
N VAL A 208 -0.44 -14.59 8.27
CA VAL A 208 0.73 -14.36 7.40
C VAL A 208 0.91 -15.53 6.43
N VAL A 209 0.83 -16.77 6.92
CA VAL A 209 0.93 -17.96 6.06
C VAL A 209 -0.17 -17.95 5.00
N ILE A 210 -1.42 -17.66 5.37
CA ILE A 210 -2.55 -17.62 4.43
C ILE A 210 -2.33 -16.55 3.34
N VAL A 211 -1.89 -15.34 3.70
CA VAL A 211 -1.76 -14.25 2.72
C VAL A 211 -0.52 -14.36 1.85
N LEU A 212 0.56 -14.98 2.33
CA LEU A 212 1.81 -15.14 1.59
C LEU A 212 1.87 -16.43 0.76
N ALA A 213 1.15 -17.48 1.16
CA ALA A 213 1.22 -18.77 0.47
C ALA A 213 0.72 -18.64 -0.98
N PRO A 214 1.49 -19.11 -1.99
CA PRO A 214 1.09 -19.09 -3.39
C PRO A 214 -0.24 -19.83 -3.65
N THR A 215 -0.54 -20.86 -2.85
CA THR A 215 -1.75 -21.67 -2.96
C THR A 215 -3.04 -20.87 -2.75
N PHE A 216 -2.99 -19.83 -1.91
CA PHE A 216 -4.17 -19.02 -1.52
C PHE A 216 -4.25 -17.67 -2.25
N GLN A 217 -3.66 -17.57 -3.44
CA GLN A 217 -3.65 -16.35 -4.26
C GLN A 217 -4.80 -16.31 -5.27
N GLY A 218 -5.11 -15.11 -5.78
CA GLY A 218 -6.14 -14.90 -6.80
C GLY A 218 -7.56 -14.72 -6.24
N PRO A 219 -8.56 -14.51 -7.13
CA PRO A 219 -9.91 -14.10 -6.76
C PRO A 219 -10.66 -15.13 -5.90
N ARG A 220 -10.51 -16.44 -6.18
CA ARG A 220 -11.25 -17.50 -5.45
C ARG A 220 -10.99 -17.50 -3.94
N TRP A 221 -9.79 -17.06 -3.53
CA TRP A 221 -9.35 -17.06 -2.15
C TRP A 221 -9.47 -15.69 -1.48
N ARG A 222 -10.00 -14.68 -2.17
CA ARG A 222 -10.22 -13.34 -1.63
C ARG A 222 -11.03 -13.39 -0.33
N THR A 223 -12.11 -14.17 -0.32
CA THR A 223 -12.95 -14.34 0.88
C THR A 223 -12.19 -14.96 2.03
N LEU A 224 -11.36 -15.98 1.79
CA LEU A 224 -10.55 -16.60 2.86
C LEU A 224 -9.57 -15.59 3.48
N ARG A 225 -8.85 -14.82 2.65
CA ARG A 225 -7.92 -13.78 3.15
C ARG A 225 -8.66 -12.70 3.95
N LEU A 226 -9.81 -12.24 3.45
CA LEU A 226 -10.64 -11.27 4.16
C LEU A 226 -11.14 -11.81 5.50
N LEU A 227 -11.71 -13.01 5.52
CA LEU A 227 -12.21 -13.64 6.75
C LEU A 227 -11.09 -13.84 7.77
N THR A 228 -9.87 -14.10 7.32
CA THR A 228 -8.71 -14.25 8.20
C THR A 228 -8.42 -12.95 8.97
N PHE A 229 -8.47 -11.79 8.30
CA PHE A 229 -8.31 -10.49 8.98
C PHE A 229 -9.49 -10.20 9.92
N VAL A 230 -10.73 -10.42 9.46
CA VAL A 230 -11.94 -10.16 10.24
C VAL A 230 -11.99 -11.03 11.50
N CYS A 231 -11.77 -12.34 11.38
CA CYS A 231 -11.76 -13.25 12.53
C CYS A 231 -10.62 -12.94 13.50
N THR A 232 -9.43 -12.61 12.99
CA THR A 232 -8.30 -12.19 13.85
C THR A 232 -8.66 -10.90 14.60
N GLY A 233 -9.24 -9.90 13.92
CA GLY A 233 -9.71 -8.67 14.54
C GLY A 233 -10.85 -8.86 15.55
N LEU A 234 -11.81 -9.74 15.28
CA LEU A 234 -12.92 -10.05 16.18
C LEU A 234 -12.52 -10.90 17.39
N SER A 235 -11.34 -11.55 17.37
CA SER A 235 -10.85 -12.35 18.50
C SER A 235 -10.71 -11.53 19.80
N GLY A 236 -10.60 -10.21 19.70
CA GLY A 236 -10.47 -9.24 20.79
C GLY A 236 -11.71 -9.11 21.65
N VAL A 237 -12.86 -9.60 21.18
CA VAL A 237 -14.07 -9.76 21.99
C VAL A 237 -13.80 -10.71 23.18
N VAL A 238 -12.93 -11.71 23.02
CA VAL A 238 -12.61 -12.69 24.07
C VAL A 238 -11.90 -12.05 25.27
N PRO A 239 -10.72 -11.38 25.12
CA PRO A 239 -10.07 -10.70 26.24
C PRO A 239 -10.94 -9.59 26.82
N PHE A 240 -11.76 -8.93 26.01
CA PHE A 240 -12.69 -7.92 26.48
C PHE A 240 -13.74 -8.50 27.45
N ILE A 241 -14.43 -9.58 27.06
CA ILE A 241 -15.44 -10.25 27.91
C ILE A 241 -14.77 -10.75 29.19
N HIS A 242 -13.61 -11.41 29.07
CA HIS A 242 -12.90 -11.94 30.24
C HIS A 242 -12.50 -10.81 31.21
N GLY A 243 -11.89 -9.72 30.71
CA GLY A 243 -11.53 -8.57 31.53
C GLY A 243 -12.74 -7.90 32.18
N SER A 244 -13.87 -7.81 31.46
CA SER A 244 -15.11 -7.24 32.01
C SER A 244 -15.71 -8.09 33.13
N VAL A 245 -15.61 -9.42 33.03
CA VAL A 245 -16.05 -10.34 34.09
C VAL A 245 -15.13 -10.27 35.31
N MET A 246 -13.82 -10.19 35.09
CA MET A 246 -12.82 -10.19 36.16
C MET A 246 -12.77 -8.86 36.93
N PHE A 247 -12.75 -7.73 36.23
CA PHE A 247 -12.58 -6.40 36.84
C PHE A 247 -13.89 -5.65 37.05
N GLY A 248 -14.98 -6.11 36.43
CA GLY A 248 -16.22 -5.35 36.29
C GLY A 248 -16.19 -4.41 35.09
N PHE A 249 -17.33 -4.30 34.40
CA PHE A 249 -17.45 -3.53 33.16
C PHE A 249 -17.04 -2.05 33.32
N ALA A 250 -17.48 -1.41 34.41
CA ALA A 250 -17.19 0.01 34.65
C ALA A 250 -15.69 0.29 34.85
N GLU A 251 -14.96 -0.64 35.48
CA GLU A 251 -13.52 -0.51 35.66
C GLU A 251 -12.77 -0.83 34.35
N MET A 252 -13.21 -1.87 33.64
CA MET A 252 -12.67 -2.22 32.32
C MET A 252 -12.74 -1.03 31.35
N VAL A 253 -13.86 -0.29 31.35
CA VAL A 253 -14.03 0.91 30.51
C VAL A 253 -12.92 1.93 30.75
N LYS A 254 -12.58 2.22 32.01
CA LYS A 254 -11.59 3.24 32.38
C LYS A 254 -10.17 2.75 32.15
N GLN A 255 -9.85 1.55 32.62
CA GLN A 255 -8.47 1.07 32.63
C GLN A 255 -7.96 0.59 31.28
N SER A 256 -8.85 0.24 30.34
CA SER A 256 -8.45 -0.24 29.01
C SER A 256 -8.67 0.80 27.91
N GLY A 257 -9.33 1.93 28.19
CA GLY A 257 -9.77 2.85 27.14
C GLY A 257 -10.86 2.24 26.24
N LEU A 258 -11.73 1.37 26.78
CA LEU A 258 -12.69 0.57 26.00
C LEU A 258 -13.56 1.40 25.04
N ALA A 259 -13.98 2.59 25.46
CA ALA A 259 -14.82 3.46 24.63
C ALA A 259 -14.15 3.78 23.28
N TYR A 260 -12.82 3.94 23.27
CA TYR A 260 -12.04 4.14 22.06
C TYR A 260 -12.03 2.87 21.20
N TYR A 261 -11.89 1.68 21.78
CA TYR A 261 -11.95 0.42 21.03
C TYR A 261 -13.33 0.13 20.42
N LEU A 262 -14.41 0.56 21.08
CA LEU A 262 -15.76 0.49 20.49
C LEU A 262 -15.90 1.43 19.29
N ALA A 263 -15.38 2.66 19.41
CA ALA A 263 -15.36 3.61 18.30
C ALA A 263 -14.48 3.12 17.13
N GLU A 264 -13.30 2.58 17.43
CA GLU A 264 -12.40 1.92 16.47
C GLU A 264 -13.13 0.77 15.75
N GLY A 265 -13.79 -0.12 16.49
CA GLY A 265 -14.58 -1.21 15.93
C GLY A 265 -15.69 -0.72 15.00
N ALA A 266 -16.40 0.35 15.37
CA ALA A 266 -17.42 0.96 14.51
C ALA A 266 -16.82 1.52 13.20
N LEU A 267 -15.65 2.17 13.27
CA LEU A 267 -14.93 2.67 12.10
C LEU A 267 -14.49 1.54 11.18
N PHE A 268 -13.97 0.43 11.72
CA PHE A 268 -13.62 -0.74 10.92
C PHE A 268 -14.83 -1.42 10.28
N ILE A 269 -15.95 -1.54 10.99
CA ILE A 269 -17.20 -2.09 10.43
C ILE A 269 -17.68 -1.21 9.27
N LEU A 270 -17.71 0.12 9.47
CA LEU A 270 -18.06 1.06 8.41
C LEU A 270 -17.11 0.94 7.22
N GLY A 271 -15.80 0.85 7.46
CA GLY A 271 -14.79 0.67 6.42
C GLY A 271 -15.00 -0.63 5.64
N ALA A 272 -15.27 -1.74 6.33
CA ALA A 272 -15.55 -3.02 5.70
C ALA A 272 -16.81 -2.97 4.83
N ILE A 273 -17.88 -2.31 5.30
CA ILE A 273 -19.12 -2.12 4.54
C ILE A 273 -18.85 -1.29 3.27
N VAL A 274 -18.17 -0.15 3.41
CA VAL A 274 -17.82 0.73 2.28
C VAL A 274 -16.97 -0.02 1.26
N TYR A 275 -15.91 -0.70 1.70
CA TYR A 275 -15.02 -1.48 0.84
C TYR A 275 -15.75 -2.63 0.12
N ALA A 276 -16.60 -3.38 0.83
CA ALA A 276 -17.31 -4.52 0.25
C ALA A 276 -18.41 -4.10 -0.74
N THR A 277 -19.13 -3.01 -0.46
CA THR A 277 -20.22 -2.50 -1.31
C THR A 277 -19.73 -1.64 -2.46
N ARG A 278 -18.45 -1.22 -2.44
CA ARG A 278 -17.86 -0.28 -3.40
C ARG A 278 -18.66 1.01 -3.52
N PHE A 279 -19.30 1.43 -2.42
CA PHE A 279 -20.03 2.68 -2.36
C PHE A 279 -19.04 3.83 -2.14
N PRO A 280 -19.17 4.97 -2.86
CA PRO A 280 -20.30 5.37 -3.71
C PRO A 280 -20.17 5.04 -5.20
N GLU A 281 -19.01 4.57 -5.68
CA GLU A 281 -18.76 4.37 -7.11
C GLU A 281 -19.65 3.30 -7.74
N SER A 282 -20.12 2.32 -6.98
CA SER A 282 -21.06 1.30 -7.46
C SER A 282 -22.42 1.87 -7.88
N ILE A 283 -22.83 3.02 -7.32
CA ILE A 283 -24.09 3.71 -7.66
C ILE A 283 -23.89 4.68 -8.83
N SER A 284 -22.72 5.31 -8.94
CA SER A 284 -22.41 6.26 -10.02
C SER A 284 -21.03 5.98 -10.63
N PRO A 285 -20.91 4.93 -11.48
CA PRO A 285 -19.65 4.55 -12.09
C PRO A 285 -19.03 5.69 -12.91
N GLY A 286 -17.70 5.87 -12.83
CA GLY A 286 -16.98 6.96 -13.50
C GLY A 286 -16.94 8.29 -12.73
N ARG A 287 -17.85 8.52 -11.78
CA ARG A 287 -17.93 9.82 -11.06
C ARG A 287 -16.88 9.97 -9.96
N PHE A 288 -16.43 8.84 -9.40
CA PHE A 288 -15.52 8.78 -8.27
C PHE A 288 -14.15 8.20 -8.68
N ASP A 289 -13.76 8.39 -9.95
CA ASP A 289 -12.53 7.80 -10.51
C ASP A 289 -11.27 8.34 -9.83
N ILE A 290 -11.26 9.63 -9.47
CA ILE A 290 -10.11 10.28 -8.83
C ILE A 290 -10.38 10.56 -7.35
N TYR A 291 -11.62 10.91 -6.98
CA TYR A 291 -11.95 11.39 -5.63
C TYR A 291 -13.18 10.68 -5.08
N GLY A 292 -13.09 10.28 -3.80
CA GLY A 292 -14.22 9.77 -3.02
C GLY A 292 -14.62 8.34 -3.34
N SER A 293 -13.74 7.53 -3.94
CA SER A 293 -14.01 6.10 -4.12
C SER A 293 -14.02 5.36 -2.77
N SER A 294 -14.67 4.20 -2.73
CA SER A 294 -14.79 3.39 -1.52
C SER A 294 -13.43 3.03 -0.92
N HIS A 295 -12.44 2.78 -1.77
CA HIS A 295 -11.09 2.42 -1.34
C HIS A 295 -10.38 3.59 -0.63
N GLN A 296 -10.57 4.81 -1.13
CA GLN A 296 -10.06 6.02 -0.50
C GLN A 296 -10.75 6.28 0.85
N ILE A 297 -12.06 6.09 0.91
CA ILE A 297 -12.82 6.23 2.16
C ILE A 297 -12.36 5.18 3.18
N PHE A 298 -12.16 3.94 2.74
CA PHE A 298 -11.62 2.86 3.58
C PHE A 298 -10.26 3.23 4.17
N HIS A 299 -9.32 3.75 3.36
CA HIS A 299 -8.03 4.23 3.85
C HIS A 299 -8.16 5.28 4.96
N ILE A 300 -9.03 6.29 4.75
CA ILE A 300 -9.26 7.35 5.75
C ILE A 300 -9.84 6.76 7.05
N LEU A 301 -10.78 5.82 6.95
CA LEU A 301 -11.36 5.14 8.12
C LEU A 301 -10.32 4.33 8.91
N VAL A 302 -9.39 3.65 8.22
CA VAL A 302 -8.28 2.92 8.87
C VAL A 302 -7.35 3.88 9.63
N VAL A 303 -7.02 5.03 9.04
CA VAL A 303 -6.20 6.05 9.72
C VAL A 303 -6.91 6.59 10.95
N MET A 304 -8.20 6.93 10.84
CA MET A 304 -8.99 7.40 12.00
C MET A 304 -9.08 6.34 13.10
N ALA A 305 -9.33 5.08 12.75
CA ALA A 305 -9.34 3.96 13.68
C ALA A 305 -8.00 3.82 14.41
N THR A 306 -6.89 3.95 13.68
CA THR A 306 -5.53 3.89 14.25
C THR A 306 -5.28 5.03 15.24
N VAL A 307 -5.72 6.25 14.93
CA VAL A 307 -5.60 7.42 15.83
C VAL A 307 -6.46 7.24 17.08
N VAL A 308 -7.69 6.75 16.92
CA VAL A 308 -8.59 6.42 18.04
C VAL A 308 -7.98 5.35 18.95
N HIS A 309 -7.37 4.31 18.36
CA HIS A 309 -6.69 3.27 19.12
C HIS A 309 -5.52 3.83 19.93
N LEU A 310 -4.65 4.63 19.30
CA LEU A 310 -3.55 5.29 20.00
C LEU A 310 -4.05 6.16 21.16
N ALA A 311 -5.09 6.97 20.92
CA ALA A 311 -5.69 7.79 21.97
C ALA A 311 -6.20 6.95 23.14
N GLY A 312 -6.86 5.82 22.87
CA GLY A 312 -7.34 4.89 23.90
C GLY A 312 -6.21 4.26 24.71
N VAL A 313 -5.12 3.86 24.05
CA VAL A 313 -3.93 3.32 24.74
C VAL A 313 -3.28 4.39 25.65
N LEU A 314 -3.15 5.63 25.17
CA LEU A 314 -2.56 6.72 25.96
C LEU A 314 -3.44 7.13 27.15
N ASP A 315 -4.75 7.23 26.94
CA ASP A 315 -5.72 7.51 28.01
C ASP A 315 -5.70 6.42 29.09
N ALA A 316 -5.68 5.16 28.66
CA ALA A 316 -5.56 4.01 29.56
C ALA A 316 -4.22 4.00 30.33
N LEU A 317 -3.12 4.33 29.66
CA LEU A 317 -1.79 4.48 30.28
C LEU A 317 -1.80 5.55 31.39
N ASP A 318 -2.43 6.69 31.12
CA ASP A 318 -2.56 7.77 32.09
C ASP A 318 -3.44 7.34 33.27
N TYR A 319 -4.60 6.75 33.01
CA TYR A 319 -5.49 6.26 34.05
C TYR A 319 -4.79 5.23 34.96
N ASN A 320 -4.16 4.21 34.37
CA ASN A 320 -3.50 3.14 35.14
C ASN A 320 -2.34 3.68 35.98
N PHE A 321 -1.58 4.65 35.47
CA PHE A 321 -0.45 5.24 36.18
C PHE A 321 -0.87 5.97 37.47
N TYR A 322 -2.01 6.66 37.46
CA TYR A 322 -2.47 7.43 38.63
C TYR A 322 -3.37 6.63 39.59
N ASN A 323 -4.14 5.67 39.08
CA ASN A 323 -5.23 5.07 39.85
C ASN A 323 -4.97 3.62 40.26
N ARG A 324 -4.12 2.89 39.53
CA ARG A 324 -4.03 1.45 39.70
C ARG A 324 -2.87 1.06 40.60
N GLN A 325 -3.17 0.30 41.64
CA GLN A 325 -2.20 -0.35 42.50
C GLN A 325 -2.24 -1.84 42.19
N CYS A 326 -1.18 -2.37 41.61
CA CYS A 326 -1.05 -3.82 41.44
C CYS A 326 -0.86 -4.46 42.81
N ALA A 327 -1.50 -5.61 43.04
CA ALA A 327 -1.20 -6.41 44.22
C ALA A 327 0.29 -6.79 44.18
N VAL A 328 1.00 -6.47 45.27
CA VAL A 328 2.42 -6.79 45.47
C VAL A 328 2.60 -8.28 45.69
#